data_AF-A0A8J8GYC2-F1
#
_entry.id   AF-A0A8J8GYC2-F1
#
_cell.length_a   1.000
_cell.length_b   1.000
_cell.length_c   1.000
_cell.angle_alpha   90.00
_cell.angle_beta   90.00
_cell.angle_gamma   90.00
#
_symmetry.space_group_name_H-M   'P 1'
#
loop_
_entity.id
_entity.type
_entity.pdbx_description
1 polymer ?
#
loop_
_entity_poly.entity_id
_entity_poly.type
_entity_poly.pdbx_seq_one_letter_code
_entity_poly.pdbx_strand_id
1 'polypeptide(L)' 'LFNELKSGQKVVVDCEGDPTDIENSKLVFRGGVRETPAEEVEATPVAAAPTESAA' A
#
# COMPACT_ATOMS: atom_id res chain seq x y z
N LEU A 1 13.12 -9.82 -13.05
CA LEU A 1 12.87 -9.04 -11.82
C LEU A 1 14.14 -8.40 -11.25
N PHE A 2 15.03 -9.12 -10.53
CA PHE A 2 16.15 -8.48 -9.81
C PHE A 2 17.17 -7.76 -10.71
N ASN A 3 17.46 -8.29 -11.91
CA ASN A 3 18.34 -7.62 -12.89
C ASN A 3 17.65 -6.45 -13.63
N GLU A 4 16.36 -6.24 -13.40
CA GLU A 4 15.55 -5.20 -14.04
C GLU A 4 15.10 -4.12 -13.02
N LEU A 5 15.45 -4.31 -11.75
CA LEU A 5 15.13 -3.35 -10.70
C LEU A 5 15.97 -2.08 -10.89
N LYS A 6 15.29 -0.94 -10.87
CA LYS A 6 15.95 0.37 -10.91
C LYS A 6 16.11 0.90 -9.50
N SER A 7 17.13 1.73 -9.30
CA SER A 7 17.33 2.44 -8.03
C SER A 7 16.06 3.20 -7.62
N GLY A 8 15.69 3.08 -6.34
CA GLY A 8 14.48 3.69 -5.78
C GLY A 8 13.18 2.92 -6.05
N GLN A 9 13.23 1.75 -6.69
CA GLN A 9 12.07 0.88 -6.84
C GLN A 9 11.84 0.06 -5.57
N LYS A 10 10.60 0.07 -5.04
CA LYS A 10 10.20 -0.80 -3.93
C LYS A 10 9.86 -2.18 -4.48
N VAL A 11 10.27 -3.23 -3.77
CA VAL A 11 9.89 -4.61 -4.06
C VAL A 11 8.91 -5.05 -2.99
N VAL A 12 7.74 -5.54 -3.40
CA VAL A 12 6.77 -6.15 -2.49
C VAL A 12 7.04 -7.64 -2.45
N VAL A 13 7.12 -8.19 -1.24
CA VAL A 13 7.33 -9.61 -1.00
C VAL A 13 6.07 -10.15 -0.36
N ASP A 14 5.39 -11.04 -1.07
CA ASP A 14 4.22 -11.76 -0.59
C ASP A 14 4.57 -13.23 -0.35
N CYS A 15 3.76 -13.89 0.46
CA CYS A 15 3.80 -15.34 0.62
C CYS A 15 2.56 -15.95 -0.06
N GLU A 16 2.77 -16.89 -0.97
CA GLU A 16 1.72 -17.70 -1.56
C GLU A 16 1.65 -19.05 -0.83
N GLY A 17 0.45 -19.44 -0.40
CA GLY A 17 0.21 -20.64 0.40
C GLY A 17 0.05 -20.35 1.90
N ASP A 18 0.12 -21.40 2.72
CA ASP A 18 0.07 -21.26 4.18
C ASP A 18 1.45 -20.83 4.71
N PRO A 19 1.59 -19.66 5.36
CA PRO A 19 2.87 -19.16 5.85
C PRO A 19 3.47 -20.01 6.97
N THR A 20 2.70 -20.91 7.59
CA THR A 20 3.18 -21.86 8.61
C THR A 20 3.69 -23.17 8.00
N ASP A 21 3.34 -23.47 6.75
CA ASP A 21 3.83 -24.62 6.00
C ASP A 21 5.05 -24.24 5.16
N ILE A 22 6.23 -24.34 5.76
CA ILE A 22 7.51 -23.95 5.15
C ILE A 22 7.84 -24.79 3.90
N GLU A 23 7.34 -26.03 3.80
CA GLU A 23 7.68 -26.92 2.68
C GLU A 23 6.90 -26.58 1.41
N ASN A 24 5.65 -26.10 1.56
CA ASN A 24 4.78 -25.80 0.42
C ASN A 24 4.60 -24.30 0.14
N SER A 25 4.96 -23.44 1.09
CA SER A 25 4.88 -21.98 0.92
C SER A 25 5.96 -21.44 -0.01
N LYS A 26 5.62 -20.36 -0.74
CA LYS A 26 6.53 -19.71 -1.68
C LYS A 26 6.52 -18.21 -1.50
N LEU A 27 7.72 -17.63 -1.38
CA LEU A 27 7.88 -16.18 -1.45
C LEU A 27 7.78 -15.72 -2.89
N VAL A 28 6.87 -14.78 -3.14
CA VAL A 28 6.65 -14.19 -4.46
C VAL A 28 7.06 -12.73 -4.41
N PHE A 29 7.97 -12.37 -5.31
CA PHE A 29 8.51 -11.01 -5.42
C PHE A 29 7.82 -10.30 -6.56
N ARG A 30 7.20 -9.15 -6.27
CA ARG A 30 6.54 -8.32 -7.28
C ARG A 30 7.25 -6.97 -7.34
N GLY A 31 7.58 -6.54 -8.55
CA GLY A 31 8.16 -5.21 -8.78
C GLY A 31 7.11 -4.16 -8.44
N GLY A 32 7.33 -3.38 -7.39
CA GLY A 32 6.47 -2.26 -7.04
C GLY A 32 6.63 -1.15 -8.07
N VAL A 33 5.53 -0.48 -8.39
CA VAL A 33 5.59 0.79 -9.11
C VAL A 33 6.31 1.78 -8.19
N ARG A 34 7.25 2.55 -8.74
CA ARG A 34 7.80 3.71 -8.04
C ARG A 34 6.62 4.64 -7.82
N GLU A 35 6.12 4.69 -6.60
CA GLU A 35 5.15 5.72 -6.22
C GLU A 35 5.86 7.05 -6.43
N THR A 36 5.55 7.72 -7.54
CA THR A 36 5.72 9.17 -7.61
C THR A 36 5.00 9.71 -6.38
N PRO A 37 5.62 10.61 -5.59
CA PRO A 37 4.96 11.19 -4.43
C PRO A 37 3.55 11.58 -4.86
N ALA A 38 2.55 11.00 -4.22
CA ALA A 38 1.16 11.26 -4.53
C ALA A 38 1.01 12.78 -4.56
N GLU A 39 0.53 13.30 -5.69
CA GLU A 39 0.06 14.67 -5.77
C GLU A 39 -0.86 14.87 -4.56
N GLU A 40 -0.49 15.84 -3.73
CA GLU A 40 -1.12 16.14 -2.45
C GLU A 40 -2.63 16.27 -2.69
N VAL A 41 -3.40 15.26 -2.30
CA VAL A 41 -4.85 15.33 -2.36
C VAL A 41 -5.22 16.36 -1.31
N GLU A 42 -5.53 17.59 -1.75
CA GLU A 42 -5.92 18.69 -0.87
C GLU A 42 -6.95 18.18 0.15
N ALA A 43 -6.56 18.23 1.42
CA ALA A 43 -7.42 17.93 2.53
C ALA A 43 -8.57 18.94 2.52
N THR A 44 -9.74 18.54 2.03
CA THR A 44 -10.96 19.31 2.20
C THR A 44 -11.27 19.36 3.71
N PRO A 45 -11.28 20.54 4.35
CA PRO A 45 -11.61 20.61 5.76
C PRO A 45 -13.08 20.23 5.92
N VAL A 46 -13.34 19.08 6.56
CA VAL A 46 -14.69 18.75 7.01
C VAL A 46 -15.05 19.79 8.09
N ALA A 47 -15.95 20.71 7.72
CA ALA A 47 -16.41 21.74 8.64
C ALA A 47 -17.08 21.05 9.84
N ALA A 48 -16.55 21.32 11.03
CA ALA A 48 -17.13 20.94 12.30
C ALA A 48 -18.55 21.53 12.44
N ALA A 49 -19.45 20.71 12.98
CA ALA A 49 -20.89 20.96 13.20
C ALA A 49 -21.20 22.21 14.06
N PRO A 50 -22.49 22.56 14.22
CA PRO A 50 -23.05 22.26 15.53
C PRO A 50 -24.47 21.67 15.55
N THR A 51 -24.73 21.13 16.73
CA THR A 51 -25.88 20.46 17.35
C THR A 51 -27.21 21.23 17.32
N GLU A 52 -28.28 20.42 17.35
CA GLU A 52 -29.57 20.64 18.04
C GLU A 52 -30.45 21.82 17.62
N SER A 53 -31.69 21.52 17.20
CA SER A 53 -32.86 22.29 17.63
C SER A 53 -34.12 21.44 17.55
N ALA A 54 -34.71 21.20 18.71
CA ALA A 54 -36.08 20.80 18.88
C ALA A 54 -37.06 21.87 18.36
N ALA A 55 -38.21 21.44 17.84
CA ALA A 55 -39.56 22.02 18.04
C ALA A 55 -40.60 21.14 17.35
#